data_AF-A0A382T8S2-F1
#
_entry.id   AF-A0A382T8S2-F1
#
_cell.length_a   1.000
_cell.length_b   1.000
_cell.length_c   1.000
_cell.angle_alpha   90.00
_cell.angle_beta   90.00
_cell.angle_gamma   90.00
#
_symmetry.space_group_name_H-M   'P 1'
#
loop_
_entity.id
_entity.type
_entity.pdbx_description
1 polymer ?
#
loop_
_entity_poly.entity_id
_entity_poly.type
_entity_poly.pdbx_seq_one_letter_code
_entity_poly.pdbx_strand_id
1 'polypeptide(L)'
;MLKKITFSAFGRDSYYHRDWFKKNGFKFDRSARKWTVNELPIDNAEEFASYCRKYGLTFERSDRVISEFDYADYLWEGKRDDFMQPYENVKIPHPKNKR
;
A
#
# COMPACT_ATOMS: atom_id res chain seq x y z
N MET A 1 27.06 1.63 2.92
CA MET A 1 26.52 2.96 3.26
C MET A 1 25.05 2.80 3.58
N LEU A 2 24.60 3.15 4.78
CA LEU A 2 23.17 3.18 5.12
C LEU A 2 22.50 4.21 4.22
N LYS A 3 21.69 3.76 3.26
CA LYS A 3 20.87 4.65 2.44
C LYS A 3 19.81 5.25 3.35
N LYS A 4 20.01 6.51 3.69
CA LYS A 4 19.07 7.35 4.42
C LYS A 4 18.06 7.91 3.43
N ILE A 5 16.78 7.76 3.73
CA ILE A 5 15.70 8.19 2.85
C ILE A 5 14.82 9.22 3.56
N THR A 6 14.11 10.02 2.79
CA THR A 6 13.00 10.83 3.29
C THR A 6 11.72 10.07 3.07
N PHE A 7 10.91 9.96 4.13
CA PHE A 7 9.59 9.34 4.08
C PHE A 7 8.55 10.36 4.52
N SER A 8 7.54 10.57 3.70
CA SER A 8 6.40 11.43 4.03
C SER A 8 5.10 10.62 4.01
N ALA A 9 4.24 10.83 4.99
CA ALA A 9 2.90 10.24 5.06
C ALA A 9 1.85 11.34 5.15
N PHE A 10 0.75 11.21 4.40
CA PHE A 10 -0.33 12.18 4.33
C PHE A 10 -1.67 11.50 4.05
N GLY A 11 -2.75 12.25 4.22
CA GLY A 11 -4.11 11.75 4.10
C GLY A 11 -5.01 12.32 5.18
N ARG A 12 -6.33 12.28 4.95
CA ARG A 12 -7.33 12.82 5.88
C ARG A 12 -7.23 12.16 7.26
N ASP A 13 -6.95 10.86 7.29
CA ASP A 13 -6.90 10.07 8.52
C ASP A 13 -5.53 10.09 9.21
N SER A 14 -4.50 10.68 8.59
CA SER A 14 -3.15 10.77 9.17
C SER A 14 -3.12 11.46 10.54
N TYR A 15 -4.11 12.31 10.85
CA TYR A 15 -4.25 12.96 12.15
C TYR A 15 -4.53 11.96 13.29
N TYR A 16 -5.29 10.89 13.01
CA TYR A 16 -5.60 9.86 14.00
C TYR A 16 -4.39 8.97 14.32
N HIS A 17 -3.39 8.95 13.44
CA HIS A 17 -2.14 8.19 13.60
C HIS A 17 -0.98 9.07 14.12
N ARG A 18 -1.24 10.31 14.55
CA ARG A 18 -0.23 11.27 15.01
C ARG A 18 0.71 10.73 16.10
N ASP A 19 0.20 9.91 17.01
CA ASP A 19 0.98 9.42 18.14
C ASP A 19 1.98 8.35 17.68
N TRP A 20 1.59 7.51 16.71
CA TRP A 20 2.49 6.59 16.04
C TRP A 20 3.56 7.36 15.25
N PHE A 21 3.17 8.39 14.50
CA PHE A 21 4.11 9.24 13.77
C PHE A 21 5.14 9.91 14.69
N LYS A 22 4.68 10.52 15.79
CA LYS A 22 5.59 11.14 16.78
C LYS A 22 6.54 10.12 17.41
N LYS A 23 6.05 8.93 17.75
CA LYS A 23 6.88 7.84 18.33
C LYS A 23 7.99 7.41 17.37
N ASN A 24 7.72 7.44 16.07
CA ASN A 24 8.66 7.07 15.01
C ASN A 24 9.50 8.26 14.48
N GLY A 25 9.47 9.42 15.15
CA GLY A 25 10.32 10.56 14.81
C GLY A 25 9.82 11.44 13.66
N PHE A 26 8.58 11.26 13.21
CA PHE A 26 7.99 12.12 12.20
C PHE A 26 7.67 13.52 12.75
N LYS A 27 7.90 14.52 11.92
CA LYS A 27 7.51 15.92 12.16
C LYS A 27 6.36 16.28 11.24
N PHE A 28 5.32 16.89 11.79
CA PHE A 28 4.21 17.38 10.99
C PHE A 28 4.55 18.73 10.35
N ASP A 29 4.59 18.74 9.03
CA ASP A 29 4.70 19.97 8.24
C ASP A 29 3.30 20.56 8.04
N ARG A 30 3.08 21.75 8.61
CA ARG A 30 1.80 22.47 8.50
C ARG A 30 1.54 23.01 7.11
N SER A 31 2.59 23.35 6.35
CA SER A 31 2.45 23.91 5.00
C SER A 31 2.00 22.84 4.02
N ALA A 32 2.65 21.67 4.06
CA ALA A 32 2.34 20.54 3.19
C ALA A 32 1.28 19.58 3.77
N ARG A 33 0.80 19.84 4.99
CA ARG A 33 -0.17 18.99 5.73
C ARG A 33 0.25 17.51 5.76
N LYS A 34 1.56 17.25 5.87
CA LYS A 34 2.13 15.91 5.81
C LYS A 34 3.10 15.64 6.96
N TRP A 35 3.15 14.40 7.40
CA TRP A 35 4.13 13.92 8.36
C TRP A 35 5.38 13.54 7.60
N THR A 36 6.54 14.10 7.97
CA THR A 36 7.81 13.81 7.30
C THR A 36 8.85 13.37 8.30
N VAL A 37 9.59 12.32 7.98
CA VAL A 37 10.80 11.91 8.66
C VAL A 37 11.96 11.97 7.68
N ASN A 38 13.01 12.68 8.08
CA ASN A 38 14.25 12.77 7.33
C ASN A 38 15.24 11.75 7.89
N GLU A 39 16.12 11.24 7.03
CA GLU A 39 17.17 10.29 7.40
C GLU A 39 16.70 8.92 7.92
N LEU A 40 15.57 8.43 7.42
CA LEU A 40 15.07 7.10 7.79
C LEU A 40 15.98 6.00 7.22
N PRO A 41 16.37 4.99 8.02
CA PRO A 41 17.03 3.79 7.51
C PRO A 41 16.10 3.04 6.56
N ILE A 42 16.64 2.55 5.44
CA ILE A 42 15.84 1.84 4.42
C ILE A 42 15.13 0.59 4.97
N ASP A 43 15.70 -0.06 5.98
CA ASP A 43 15.14 -1.25 6.62
C ASP A 43 13.79 -0.95 7.29
N ASN A 44 13.63 0.25 7.85
CA ASN A 44 12.40 0.69 8.50
C ASN A 44 11.37 1.23 7.50
N ALA A 45 11.80 1.54 6.27
CA ALA A 45 10.93 2.14 5.26
C ALA A 45 9.80 1.20 4.82
N GLU A 46 10.06 -0.12 4.80
CA GLU A 46 9.05 -1.11 4.42
C GLU A 46 8.03 -1.34 5.55
N GLU A 47 8.45 -1.28 6.80
CA GLU A 47 7.54 -1.31 7.96
C GLU A 47 6.60 -0.10 7.94
N PHE A 48 7.13 1.08 7.66
CA PHE A 48 6.34 2.32 7.63
C PHE A 48 5.39 2.35 6.43
N ALA A 49 5.82 1.84 5.27
CA ALA A 49 4.97 1.65 4.11
C ALA A 49 3.83 0.66 4.40
N SER A 50 4.13 -0.46 5.07
CA SER A 50 3.14 -1.47 5.45
C SER A 50 2.11 -0.91 6.43
N TYR A 51 2.54 -0.09 7.40
CA TYR A 51 1.63 0.63 8.28
C TYR A 51 0.70 1.55 7.47
N CYS A 52 1.25 2.36 6.57
CA CYS A 52 0.45 3.26 5.75
C CYS A 52 -0.56 2.49 4.89
N ARG A 53 -0.14 1.39 4.24
CA ARG A 53 -1.03 0.51 3.46
C ARG A 53 -2.17 -0.08 4.30
N LYS A 54 -1.85 -0.59 5.50
CA LYS A 54 -2.83 -1.20 6.41
C LYS A 54 -3.95 -0.23 6.80
N TYR A 55 -3.62 1.04 6.97
CA TYR A 55 -4.56 2.07 7.40
C TYR A 55 -5.03 2.98 6.25
N GLY A 56 -4.71 2.65 5.00
CA GLY A 56 -5.13 3.42 3.82
C GLY A 56 -4.53 4.83 3.75
N LEU A 57 -3.37 5.06 4.37
CA LEU A 57 -2.66 6.32 4.34
C LEU A 57 -1.81 6.43 3.07
N THR A 58 -1.78 7.62 2.48
CA THR A 58 -0.91 7.92 1.34
C THR A 58 0.50 8.21 1.83
N PHE A 59 1.52 7.75 1.10
CA PHE A 59 2.90 8.02 1.48
C PHE A 59 3.82 8.23 0.26
N GLU A 60 4.86 9.01 0.47
CA GLU A 60 5.94 9.32 -0.46
C GLU A 60 7.26 8.80 0.12
N ARG A 61 8.08 8.18 -0.72
CA ARG A 61 9.41 7.67 -0.37
C ARG A 61 10.44 8.27 -1.33
N SER A 62 11.55 8.77 -0.81
CA SER A 62 12.58 9.35 -1.69
C SER A 62 13.41 8.29 -2.43
N ASP A 63 13.44 7.04 -1.96
CA ASP A 63 14.18 5.95 -2.61
C ASP A 63 13.45 5.32 -3.79
N ARG A 64 12.11 5.39 -3.76
CA ARG A 64 11.24 4.92 -4.82
C ARG A 64 10.34 6.08 -5.20
N VAL A 65 10.60 6.69 -6.35
CA VAL A 65 9.63 7.59 -6.98
C VAL A 65 8.42 6.74 -7.36
N ILE A 66 7.49 6.58 -6.42
CA ILE A 66 6.16 6.03 -6.68
C ILE A 66 5.39 7.20 -7.28
N SER A 67 5.54 7.41 -8.59
CA SER A 67 4.84 8.49 -9.31
C SER A 67 3.33 8.30 -9.23
N GLU A 68 2.85 7.05 -9.23
CA GLU A 68 1.44 6.69 -9.11
C GLU A 68 1.32 5.38 -8.32
N PHE A 69 0.57 5.38 -7.21
CA PHE A 69 0.21 4.16 -6.50
C PHE A 69 -0.92 3.47 -7.27
N ASP A 70 -0.58 2.52 -8.14
CA ASP A 70 -1.57 1.73 -8.86
C ASP A 70 -2.25 0.74 -7.90
N TYR A 71 -3.43 1.14 -7.44
CA TYR A 71 -4.27 0.36 -6.53
C TYR A 71 -4.64 -1.00 -7.13
N ALA A 72 -4.73 -1.11 -8.47
CA ALA A 72 -5.01 -2.37 -9.13
C ALA A 72 -3.81 -3.31 -8.97
N ASP A 73 -2.60 -2.87 -9.29
CA ASP A 73 -1.42 -3.73 -9.21
C ASP A 73 -1.13 -4.20 -7.77
N TYR A 74 -1.44 -3.35 -6.78
CA TYR A 74 -1.37 -3.72 -5.36
C TYR A 74 -2.44 -4.74 -4.95
N LEU A 75 -3.69 -4.56 -5.34
CA LEU A 75 -4.78 -5.51 -5.03
C LEU A 75 -4.51 -6.90 -5.61
N TRP A 76 -3.80 -6.96 -6.72
CA TRP A 76 -3.56 -8.20 -7.43
C TRP A 76 -2.19 -8.84 -7.14
N GLU A 77 -1.25 -8.20 -6.43
CA GLU A 77 0.10 -8.72 -6.10
C GLU A 77 0.77 -9.53 -7.24
N GLY A 78 0.56 -9.16 -8.51
CA GLY A 78 1.04 -9.94 -9.67
C GLY A 78 0.39 -11.33 -9.88
N LYS A 79 -0.64 -11.70 -9.11
CA LYS A 79 -1.45 -12.93 -9.22
C LYS A 79 -2.74 -12.75 -10.01
N ARG A 80 -2.89 -11.62 -10.72
CA ARG A 80 -4.10 -11.33 -11.53
C ARG A 80 -4.46 -12.48 -12.47
N ASP A 81 -3.46 -13.11 -13.09
CA ASP A 81 -3.64 -14.19 -14.05
C ASP A 81 -4.14 -15.49 -13.38
N ASP A 82 -3.75 -15.75 -12.13
CA ASP A 82 -4.24 -16.90 -11.36
C ASP A 82 -5.73 -16.77 -11.02
N PHE A 83 -6.21 -15.54 -10.77
CA PHE A 83 -7.61 -15.28 -10.46
C PHE A 83 -8.50 -15.07 -11.71
N MET A 84 -7.90 -14.79 -12.87
CA MET A 84 -8.59 -14.66 -14.16
C MET A 84 -8.72 -15.99 -14.91
N GLN A 85 -8.37 -17.12 -14.28
CA GLN A 85 -8.57 -18.42 -14.91
C GLN A 85 -10.07 -18.62 -15.22
N PRO A 86 -10.43 -18.93 -16.48
CA PRO A 86 -11.81 -19.23 -16.82
C PRO A 86 -12.27 -20.42 -15.97
N TYR A 87 -13.47 -20.32 -15.39
CA TYR A 87 -14.05 -21.40 -14.62
C TYR A 87 -14.01 -22.69 -15.47
N GLU A 88 -13.52 -23.78 -14.89
CA GLU A 88 -13.58 -25.09 -15.57
C GLU A 88 -15.04 -25.30 -16.00
N ASN A 89 -15.24 -25.62 -17.29
CA ASN A 89 -16.56 -25.89 -17.84
C ASN A 89 -17.21 -27.02 -17.04
N VAL A 90 -18.04 -26.66 -16.04
CA VAL A 90 -18.81 -27.61 -15.26
C VAL A 90 -19.72 -28.33 -16.23
N LYS A 91 -19.48 -29.62 -16.47
CA LYS A 91 -20.36 -30.44 -17.30
C LYS A 91 -21.70 -30.58 -16.60
N ILE A 92 -22.67 -29.75 -16.99
CA ILE A 92 -24.04 -29.84 -16.48
C ILE A 92 -24.63 -31.17 -16.97
N PRO A 93 -25.14 -32.03 -16.08
CA PRO A 93 -25.78 -33.28 -16.48
C PRO A 93 -27.04 -32.99 -17.30
N HIS A 94 -27.16 -33.65 -18.46
CA HIS A 94 -28.33 -33.50 -19.31
C HIS A 94 -29.52 -34.26 -18.70
N PRO A 95 -30.71 -33.64 -18.59
CA PRO A 95 -31.87 -34.32 -18.05
C PRO A 95 -32.25 -35.51 -18.93
N LYS A 96 -32.30 -36.71 -18.33
CA LYS A 96 -32.86 -37.91 -18.94
C LYS A 96 -34.39 -37.80 -18.95
N ASN A 97 -34.95 -36.95 -19.81
CA ASN A 97 -36.30 -37.15 -20.34
C ASN A 97 -36.58 -36.26 -21.54
N LYS A 98 -36.36 -36.83 -22.72
CA LYS A 98 -37.19 -36.59 -23.90
C LYS A 98 -37.67 -37.95 -24.39
N ARG A 99 -38.78 -38.42 -23.84
CA ARG A 99 -39.77 -39.27 -24.51
C ARG A 99 -41.02 -39.38 -23.67
#